data_AF-X1JCV0-F1
#
_entry.id   AF-X1JCV0-F1
#
_cell.length_a   1.000
_cell.length_b   1.000
_cell.length_c   1.000
_cell.angle_alpha   90.00
_cell.angle_beta   90.00
_cell.angle_gamma   90.00
#
_symmetry.space_group_name_H-M   'P 1'
#
loop_
_entity.id
_entity.type
_entity.pdbx_description
1 polymer ?
#
loop_
_entity_poly.entity_id
_entity_poly.type
_entity_poly.pdbx_seq_one_letter_code
_entity_poly.pdbx_strand_id
1 'polypeptide(L)'
;VSNSTAVEWPIYVEVHYTDEEAAGLDEESLGIYYWKDGEWHRCSDTGVDTERNVVWAYMTEEEASGSPILIGGMHAIPTPPLPPYLSDLTITPEEVELGEEVTISFSIQNMDSKPIDYIVTMQIEGRRGDLPFIVYVELEAYESTLVSQTITPVTVGDHDVTVDGLEESYTVNPVPIPLKPAEFIISDLTVSPTKVPEGDPVTVRVTITNIGEEEGSYITVLKMEGITVETANTTLGGRASSTITFTLVEV
;
A
#
# COMPACT_ATOMS: atom_id res chain seq x y z
N VAL A 1 29.57 -19.53 -67.73
CA VAL A 1 28.59 -18.52 -68.19
C VAL A 1 27.27 -19.24 -68.33
N SER A 2 26.33 -18.96 -67.45
CA SER A 2 24.96 -19.49 -67.49
C SER A 2 24.23 -18.92 -68.71
N ASN A 3 23.45 -19.74 -69.40
CA ASN A 3 22.58 -19.26 -70.49
C ASN A 3 21.24 -18.84 -69.88
N SER A 4 21.06 -17.55 -69.60
CA SER A 4 19.86 -17.05 -68.92
C SER A 4 18.57 -17.25 -69.72
N THR A 5 18.66 -17.41 -71.05
CA THR A 5 17.51 -17.72 -71.91
C THR A 5 17.02 -19.17 -71.78
N ALA A 6 17.75 -20.02 -71.04
CA ALA A 6 17.35 -21.40 -70.73
C ALA A 6 16.71 -21.52 -69.33
N VAL A 7 16.53 -20.40 -68.63
CA VAL A 7 15.91 -20.33 -67.30
C VAL A 7 14.49 -19.77 -67.45
N GLU A 8 13.53 -20.41 -66.80
CA GLU A 8 12.19 -19.86 -66.63
C GLU A 8 12.21 -18.92 -65.42
N TRP A 9 11.89 -17.64 -65.65
CA TRP A 9 11.91 -16.59 -64.63
C TRP A 9 10.49 -16.27 -64.13
N PRO A 10 10.33 -15.83 -62.87
CA PRO A 10 11.36 -15.69 -61.83
C PRO A 10 11.83 -17.04 -61.29
N ILE A 11 13.05 -17.08 -60.76
CA ILE A 11 13.54 -18.24 -60.00
C ILE A 11 13.25 -18.05 -58.51
N TYR A 12 13.02 -19.15 -57.81
CA TYR A 12 12.86 -19.13 -56.36
C TYR A 12 14.19 -19.42 -55.67
N VAL A 13 14.57 -18.57 -54.71
CA VAL A 13 15.78 -18.71 -53.89
C VAL A 13 15.37 -18.71 -52.42
N GLU A 14 15.90 -19.68 -51.67
CA GLU A 14 15.81 -19.74 -50.22
C GLU A 14 17.22 -19.80 -49.64
N VAL A 15 17.42 -19.09 -48.54
CA VAL A 15 18.64 -19.12 -47.76
C VAL A 15 18.26 -19.32 -46.29
N HIS A 16 18.74 -20.40 -45.70
CA HIS A 16 18.57 -20.66 -44.27
C HIS A 16 19.52 -19.78 -43.46
N TYR A 17 19.05 -19.34 -42.30
CA TYR A 17 19.85 -18.62 -41.31
C TYR A 17 19.71 -19.28 -39.92
N THR A 18 20.57 -18.87 -39.01
CA THR A 18 20.54 -19.24 -37.59
C THR A 18 20.18 -18.03 -36.74
N ASP A 19 19.60 -18.26 -35.56
CA ASP A 19 19.26 -17.17 -34.61
C ASP A 19 20.49 -16.32 -34.24
N GLU A 20 21.69 -16.90 -34.27
CA GLU A 20 22.95 -16.18 -34.06
C GLU A 20 23.28 -15.23 -35.24
N GLU A 21 23.03 -15.63 -36.48
CA GLU A 21 23.23 -14.79 -37.67
C GLU A 21 22.20 -13.65 -37.75
N ALA A 22 21.01 -13.84 -37.20
CA ALA A 22 19.97 -12.82 -37.11
C ALA A 22 20.08 -11.96 -35.83
N ALA A 23 21.00 -12.27 -34.91
CA ALA A 23 21.11 -11.58 -33.63
C ALA A 23 21.33 -10.07 -33.80
N GLY A 24 20.44 -9.27 -33.22
CA GLY A 24 20.49 -7.81 -33.30
C GLY A 24 19.86 -7.22 -34.56
N LEU A 25 19.28 -8.05 -35.43
CA LEU A 25 18.42 -7.63 -36.52
C LEU A 25 16.95 -7.78 -36.13
N ASP A 26 16.10 -6.96 -36.73
CA ASP A 26 14.66 -7.18 -36.73
C ASP A 26 14.39 -8.33 -37.70
N GLU A 27 14.14 -9.53 -37.19
CA GLU A 27 14.00 -10.73 -38.00
C GLU A 27 12.90 -10.60 -39.06
N GLU A 28 11.81 -9.90 -38.77
CA GLU A 28 10.71 -9.67 -39.72
C GLU A 28 11.11 -8.79 -40.92
N SER A 29 12.21 -8.04 -40.78
CA SER A 29 12.73 -7.18 -41.83
C SER A 29 13.67 -7.89 -42.81
N LEU A 30 14.04 -9.15 -42.53
CA LEU A 30 14.99 -9.90 -43.35
C LEU A 30 14.52 -10.04 -44.80
N GLY A 31 15.47 -9.98 -45.74
CA GLY A 31 15.23 -10.13 -47.17
C GLY A 31 16.51 -10.40 -47.94
N ILE A 32 16.37 -10.83 -49.19
CA ILE A 32 17.49 -11.02 -50.11
C ILE A 32 17.85 -9.68 -50.76
N TYR A 33 19.14 -9.37 -50.79
CA TYR A 33 19.71 -8.19 -51.43
C TYR A 33 20.74 -8.61 -52.47
N TYR A 34 20.84 -7.84 -53.55
CA TYR A 34 21.81 -8.02 -54.61
C TYR A 34 22.58 -6.71 -54.85
N TRP A 35 23.87 -6.83 -55.14
CA TRP A 35 24.72 -5.70 -55.48
C TRP A 35 24.75 -5.49 -56.99
N LYS A 36 24.37 -4.30 -57.46
CA LYS A 36 24.40 -3.92 -58.87
C LYS A 36 24.63 -2.43 -59.00
N ASP A 37 25.33 -2.00 -60.05
CA ASP A 37 25.56 -0.59 -60.38
C ASP A 37 26.12 0.31 -59.25
N GLY A 38 26.81 -0.29 -58.28
CA GLY A 38 27.47 0.43 -57.18
C GLY A 38 26.62 0.62 -55.93
N GLU A 39 25.43 0.02 -55.84
CA GLU A 39 24.58 0.06 -54.66
C GLU A 39 23.92 -1.30 -54.34
N TRP A 40 23.42 -1.40 -53.11
CA TRP A 40 22.64 -2.54 -52.66
C TRP A 40 21.18 -2.34 -53.01
N HIS A 41 20.60 -3.32 -53.69
CA HIS A 41 19.17 -3.37 -53.97
C HIS A 41 18.54 -4.52 -53.20
N ARG A 42 17.40 -4.25 -52.56
CA ARG A 42 16.54 -5.32 -52.03
C ARG A 42 15.79 -5.96 -53.19
N CYS A 43 15.69 -7.28 -53.20
CA CYS A 43 14.79 -7.97 -54.12
C CYS A 43 13.36 -7.44 -53.96
N SER A 44 12.66 -7.29 -55.07
CA SER A 44 11.32 -6.73 -55.11
C SER A 44 10.27 -7.65 -54.48
N ASP A 45 10.45 -8.96 -54.61
CA ASP A 45 9.61 -10.00 -54.02
C ASP A 45 10.46 -10.91 -53.12
N THR A 46 10.63 -10.49 -51.87
CA THR A 46 11.41 -11.18 -50.85
C THR A 46 10.80 -11.00 -49.47
N GLY A 47 11.01 -11.99 -48.62
CA GLY A 47 10.59 -11.96 -47.23
C GLY A 47 11.28 -13.05 -46.42
N VAL A 48 10.71 -13.32 -45.26
CA VAL A 48 11.25 -14.25 -44.28
C VAL A 48 10.13 -15.14 -43.74
N ASP A 49 10.48 -16.39 -43.47
CA ASP A 49 9.71 -17.35 -42.68
C ASP A 49 10.50 -17.56 -41.38
N THR A 50 10.10 -16.85 -40.32
CA THR A 50 10.76 -16.87 -39.01
C THR A 50 10.49 -18.15 -38.23
N GLU A 51 9.51 -18.96 -38.61
CA GLU A 51 9.30 -20.28 -37.99
C GLU A 51 10.28 -21.31 -38.55
N ARG A 52 10.73 -21.13 -39.79
CA ARG A 52 11.65 -22.05 -40.49
C ARG A 52 13.08 -21.52 -40.60
N ASN A 53 13.33 -20.30 -40.13
CA ASN A 53 14.56 -19.54 -40.30
C ASN A 53 15.02 -19.52 -41.77
N VAL A 54 14.12 -19.11 -42.68
CA VAL A 54 14.38 -19.02 -44.13
C VAL A 54 14.09 -17.62 -44.64
N VAL A 55 15.05 -17.03 -45.33
CA VAL A 55 14.84 -15.83 -46.15
C VAL A 55 14.68 -16.27 -47.60
N TRP A 56 13.62 -15.80 -48.25
CA TRP A 56 13.25 -16.24 -49.59
C TRP A 56 13.10 -15.06 -50.55
N ALA A 57 13.28 -15.31 -51.85
CA ALA A 57 12.90 -14.36 -52.90
C ALA A 57 12.48 -15.06 -54.20
N TYR A 58 11.53 -14.46 -54.93
CA TYR A 58 11.29 -14.74 -56.34
C TYR A 58 12.09 -13.75 -57.18
N MET A 59 13.29 -14.14 -57.60
CA MET A 59 14.23 -13.26 -58.28
C MET A 59 13.99 -13.25 -59.80
N THR A 60 13.88 -12.06 -60.36
CA THR A 60 13.90 -11.84 -61.81
C THR A 60 15.30 -12.07 -62.39
N GLU A 61 15.41 -12.19 -63.73
CA GLU A 61 16.70 -12.26 -64.42
C GLU A 61 17.59 -11.06 -64.07
N GLU A 62 16.97 -9.89 -63.92
CA GLU A 62 17.68 -8.66 -63.61
C GLU A 62 18.27 -8.67 -62.20
N GLU A 63 17.49 -9.06 -61.20
CA GLU A 63 17.94 -9.11 -59.80
C GLU A 63 18.99 -10.21 -59.61
N ALA A 64 18.81 -11.37 -60.25
CA ALA A 64 19.77 -12.48 -60.21
C ALA A 64 21.07 -12.20 -60.98
N SER A 65 21.12 -11.15 -61.80
CA SER A 65 22.36 -10.70 -62.44
C SER A 65 23.29 -9.92 -61.50
N GLY A 66 22.78 -9.45 -60.36
CA GLY A 66 23.55 -8.78 -59.32
C GLY A 66 24.53 -9.72 -58.62
N SER A 67 25.65 -9.17 -58.15
CA SER A 67 26.66 -9.94 -57.42
C SER A 67 27.52 -9.06 -56.52
N PRO A 68 27.71 -9.40 -55.23
CA PRO A 68 27.15 -10.57 -54.53
C PRO A 68 25.64 -10.49 -54.27
N ILE A 69 25.04 -11.65 -53.92
CA ILE A 69 23.68 -11.79 -53.39
C ILE A 69 23.81 -12.26 -51.94
N LEU A 70 23.14 -11.58 -51.01
CA LEU A 70 23.22 -11.82 -49.56
C LEU A 70 21.84 -11.65 -48.90
N ILE A 71 21.72 -12.12 -47.66
CA ILE A 71 20.62 -11.75 -46.76
C ILE A 71 21.00 -10.43 -46.07
N GLY A 72 20.02 -9.55 -45.87
CA GLY A 72 20.15 -8.38 -45.02
C GLY A 72 18.86 -8.09 -44.27
N GLY A 73 18.97 -7.37 -43.15
CA GLY A 73 17.84 -6.92 -42.35
C GLY A 73 18.14 -5.55 -41.73
N MET A 74 17.10 -4.91 -41.22
CA MET A 74 17.22 -3.72 -40.38
C MET A 74 17.76 -4.14 -39.02
N HIS A 75 18.53 -3.26 -38.37
CA HIS A 75 18.91 -3.50 -36.98
C HIS A 75 17.65 -3.47 -36.12
N ALA A 76 17.51 -4.44 -35.23
CA ALA A 76 16.51 -4.37 -34.19
C ALA A 76 16.77 -3.09 -33.38
N ILE A 77 15.78 -2.20 -33.33
CA ILE A 77 15.85 -1.07 -32.43
C ILE A 77 15.60 -1.65 -31.04
N PRO A 78 16.55 -1.59 -30.10
CA PRO A 78 16.29 -2.05 -28.75
C PRO A 78 15.19 -1.15 -28.17
N THR A 79 14.00 -1.71 -27.95
CA THR A 79 12.98 -1.03 -27.18
C THR A 79 13.52 -0.89 -25.76
N PRO A 80 13.59 0.33 -25.20
CA PRO A 80 13.90 0.49 -23.78
C PRO A 80 12.93 -0.39 -22.98
N PRO A 81 13.40 -1.10 -21.95
CA PRO A 81 12.49 -1.85 -21.08
C PRO A 81 11.43 -0.89 -20.54
N LEU A 82 10.17 -1.30 -20.60
CA LEU A 82 9.09 -0.53 -20.01
C LEU A 82 9.26 -0.55 -18.49
N PRO A 83 9.00 0.58 -17.79
CA PRO A 83 8.90 0.51 -16.34
C PRO A 83 7.78 -0.48 -15.96
N PRO A 84 7.91 -1.20 -14.83
CA PRO A 84 6.84 -2.08 -14.39
C PRO A 84 5.58 -1.27 -14.10
N TYR A 85 4.43 -1.92 -14.27
CA TYR A 85 3.13 -1.34 -13.97
C TYR A 85 2.77 -1.60 -12.51
N LEU A 86 2.51 -0.55 -11.73
CA LEU A 86 2.04 -0.65 -10.35
C LEU A 86 0.54 -0.34 -10.29
N SER A 87 -0.20 -1.08 -9.46
CA SER A 87 -1.63 -0.88 -9.23
C SER A 87 -2.06 -1.30 -7.83
N ASP A 88 -3.33 -1.05 -7.51
CA ASP A 88 -4.01 -1.60 -6.34
C ASP A 88 -3.31 -1.28 -5.00
N LEU A 89 -2.80 -0.05 -4.87
CA LEU A 89 -2.31 0.45 -3.60
C LEU A 89 -3.47 0.45 -2.59
N THR A 90 -3.24 -0.22 -1.48
CA THR A 90 -4.21 -0.38 -0.40
C THR A 90 -3.51 -0.27 0.95
N ILE A 91 -4.21 0.27 1.93
CA ILE A 91 -3.74 0.39 3.30
C ILE A 91 -4.76 -0.28 4.21
N THR A 92 -4.32 -1.18 5.09
CA THR A 92 -5.21 -1.92 5.98
C THR A 92 -4.59 -2.10 7.36
N PRO A 93 -5.24 -1.63 8.44
CA PRO A 93 -6.48 -0.83 8.46
C PRO A 93 -6.26 0.60 7.93
N GLU A 94 -7.33 1.28 7.49
CA GLU A 94 -7.29 2.71 7.12
C GLU A 94 -7.27 3.64 8.35
N GLU A 95 -7.64 3.13 9.52
CA GLU A 95 -7.65 3.85 10.79
C GLU A 95 -7.11 2.95 11.90
N VAL A 96 -6.10 3.44 12.64
CA VAL A 96 -5.39 2.69 13.70
C VAL A 96 -5.12 3.58 14.91
N GLU A 97 -4.94 3.00 16.10
CA GLU A 97 -4.41 3.73 17.25
C GLU A 97 -2.88 3.80 17.22
N LEU A 98 -2.31 4.84 17.84
CA LEU A 98 -0.87 5.04 17.92
C LEU A 98 -0.19 3.81 18.54
N GLY A 99 0.70 3.17 17.77
CA GLY A 99 1.41 1.96 18.19
C GLY A 99 0.81 0.67 17.65
N GLU A 100 -0.35 0.70 16.99
CA GLU A 100 -0.86 -0.42 16.21
C GLU A 100 -0.17 -0.51 14.85
N GLU A 101 -0.26 -1.69 14.22
CA GLU A 101 0.35 -1.94 12.91
C GLU A 101 -0.62 -1.63 11.78
N VAL A 102 -0.07 -1.08 10.69
CA VAL A 102 -0.77 -0.89 9.42
C VAL A 102 0.00 -1.59 8.31
N THR A 103 -0.72 -2.21 7.37
CA THR A 103 -0.15 -2.90 6.22
C THR A 103 -0.44 -2.12 4.95
N ILE A 104 0.63 -1.78 4.22
CA ILE A 104 0.58 -1.12 2.92
C ILE A 104 0.88 -2.17 1.86
N SER A 105 -0.02 -2.37 0.90
CA SER A 105 0.18 -3.34 -0.18
C SER A 105 -0.16 -2.79 -1.55
N PHE A 106 0.56 -3.24 -2.57
CA PHE A 106 0.35 -2.87 -3.96
C PHE A 106 0.77 -4.01 -4.90
N SER A 107 0.16 -4.07 -6.07
CA SER A 107 0.53 -4.99 -7.15
C SER A 107 1.61 -4.35 -8.03
N ILE A 108 2.59 -5.15 -8.45
CA ILE A 108 3.61 -4.75 -9.43
C ILE A 108 3.71 -5.82 -10.51
N GLN A 109 3.75 -5.40 -11.77
CA GLN A 109 3.79 -6.27 -12.93
C GLN A 109 4.89 -5.84 -13.91
N ASN A 110 5.71 -6.80 -14.33
CA ASN A 110 6.62 -6.65 -15.45
C ASN A 110 5.82 -6.73 -16.76
N MET A 111 5.98 -5.76 -17.66
CA MET A 111 5.32 -5.74 -18.97
C MET A 111 6.27 -6.12 -20.11
N ASP A 112 7.53 -6.41 -19.79
CA ASP A 112 8.57 -6.78 -20.73
C ASP A 112 8.70 -8.31 -20.86
N SER A 113 9.23 -8.73 -22.01
CA SER A 113 9.57 -10.12 -22.32
C SER A 113 10.87 -10.62 -21.67
N LYS A 114 11.50 -9.80 -20.82
CA LYS A 114 12.75 -10.08 -20.13
C LYS A 114 12.60 -9.82 -18.64
N PRO A 115 13.38 -10.47 -17.76
CA PRO A 115 13.36 -10.18 -16.34
C PRO A 115 13.81 -8.74 -16.06
N ILE A 116 13.27 -8.17 -14.97
CA ILE A 116 13.57 -6.81 -14.50
C ILE A 116 13.80 -6.81 -12.98
N ASP A 117 14.82 -6.05 -12.58
CA ASP A 117 15.04 -5.67 -11.17
C ASP A 117 14.54 -4.24 -10.99
N TYR A 118 13.64 -4.02 -10.04
CA TYR A 118 13.02 -2.73 -9.79
C TYR A 118 13.09 -2.30 -8.34
N ILE A 119 13.32 -1.00 -8.13
CA ILE A 119 13.43 -0.37 -6.81
C ILE A 119 12.19 0.49 -6.60
N VAL A 120 11.24 0.00 -5.81
CA VAL A 120 10.04 0.76 -5.46
C VAL A 120 10.37 1.74 -4.35
N THR A 121 9.98 3.00 -4.53
CA THR A 121 10.12 4.06 -3.54
C THR A 121 8.77 4.36 -2.91
N MET A 122 8.64 4.06 -1.62
CA MET A 122 7.45 4.36 -0.82
C MET A 122 7.74 5.52 0.14
N GLN A 123 7.03 6.63 0.03
CA GLN A 123 7.11 7.75 0.97
C GLN A 123 5.90 7.72 1.89
N ILE A 124 6.12 8.06 3.16
CA ILE A 124 5.08 8.11 4.19
C ILE A 124 5.30 9.41 4.96
N GLU A 125 4.33 10.33 4.87
CA GLU A 125 4.42 11.62 5.53
C GLU A 125 4.48 11.46 7.06
N GLY A 126 5.17 12.37 7.75
CA GLY A 126 5.26 12.36 9.21
C GLY A 126 6.27 11.36 9.81
N ARG A 127 6.95 10.56 8.99
CA ARG A 127 8.04 9.69 9.46
C ARG A 127 9.31 10.51 9.70
N ARG A 128 9.95 10.29 10.85
CA ARG A 128 11.19 10.99 11.24
C ARG A 128 12.29 10.84 10.17
N GLY A 129 12.57 11.94 9.47
CA GLY A 129 13.65 12.07 8.51
C GLY A 129 13.25 11.98 7.04
N ASP A 130 11.96 11.87 6.71
CA ASP A 130 11.40 11.86 5.34
C ASP A 130 12.12 10.93 4.36
N LEU A 131 12.77 9.88 4.88
CA LEU A 131 13.46 8.92 4.04
C LEU A 131 12.44 7.93 3.47
N PRO A 132 12.44 7.72 2.14
CA PRO A 132 11.58 6.73 1.55
C PRO A 132 11.94 5.33 2.05
N PHE A 133 10.92 4.50 2.17
CA PHE A 133 11.08 3.06 2.26
C PHE A 133 11.43 2.53 0.87
N ILE A 134 12.47 1.70 0.78
CA ILE A 134 12.95 1.15 -0.49
C ILE A 134 12.66 -0.35 -0.49
N VAL A 135 11.98 -0.83 -1.53
CA VAL A 135 11.70 -2.27 -1.74
C VAL A 135 12.34 -2.71 -3.05
N TYR A 136 13.15 -3.77 -3.00
CA TYR A 136 13.71 -4.42 -4.19
C TYR A 136 12.76 -5.51 -4.64
N VAL A 137 12.41 -5.50 -5.93
CA VAL A 137 11.53 -6.49 -6.55
C VAL A 137 12.23 -7.03 -7.79
N GLU A 138 12.39 -8.34 -7.86
CA GLU A 138 12.87 -9.06 -9.04
C GLU A 138 11.66 -9.72 -9.69
N LEU A 139 11.45 -9.48 -10.98
CA LEU A 139 10.31 -10.01 -11.74
C LEU A 139 10.80 -10.68 -13.01
N GLU A 140 10.36 -11.91 -13.25
CA GLU A 140 10.51 -12.57 -14.54
C GLU A 140 9.66 -11.91 -15.64
N ALA A 141 9.86 -12.33 -16.88
CA ALA A 141 9.09 -11.83 -18.02
C ALA A 141 7.57 -11.98 -17.78
N TYR A 142 6.84 -10.88 -17.90
CA TYR A 142 5.39 -10.79 -17.65
C TYR A 142 4.90 -11.18 -16.25
N GLU A 143 5.81 -11.34 -15.27
CA GLU A 143 5.46 -11.70 -13.90
C GLU A 143 4.70 -10.56 -13.20
N SER A 144 3.75 -10.93 -12.34
CA SER A 144 3.05 -10.03 -11.44
C SER A 144 3.13 -10.58 -10.02
N THR A 145 3.39 -9.70 -9.05
CA THR A 145 3.44 -10.04 -7.64
C THR A 145 2.82 -8.96 -6.76
N LEU A 146 2.41 -9.36 -5.56
CA LEU A 146 1.87 -8.46 -4.53
C LEU A 146 3.00 -8.14 -3.54
N VAL A 147 3.32 -6.86 -3.40
CA VAL A 147 4.22 -6.35 -2.37
C VAL A 147 3.38 -5.94 -1.17
N SER A 148 3.82 -6.31 0.04
CA SER A 148 3.12 -5.97 1.29
C SER A 148 4.13 -5.63 2.38
N GLN A 149 3.95 -4.46 3.00
CA GLN A 149 4.83 -3.93 4.03
C GLN A 149 4.02 -3.51 5.25
N THR A 150 4.34 -4.11 6.40
CA THR A 150 3.74 -3.74 7.68
C THR A 150 4.64 -2.76 8.43
N ILE A 151 4.03 -1.69 8.96
CA ILE A 151 4.71 -0.66 9.74
C ILE A 151 3.93 -0.34 11.01
N THR A 152 4.62 0.26 11.98
CA THR A 152 4.01 0.81 13.20
C THR A 152 4.19 2.33 13.19
N PRO A 153 3.11 3.11 12.98
CA PRO A 153 3.17 4.57 13.00
C PRO A 153 3.60 5.09 14.37
N VAL A 154 4.35 6.20 14.39
CA VAL A 154 4.94 6.78 15.62
C VAL A 154 4.46 8.20 15.91
N THR A 155 3.54 8.70 15.09
CA THR A 155 2.92 10.02 15.22
C THR A 155 1.42 9.88 15.00
N VAL A 156 0.65 10.77 15.61
CA VAL A 156 -0.81 10.85 15.45
C VAL A 156 -1.16 11.81 14.31
N GLY A 157 -2.31 11.59 13.68
CA GLY A 157 -2.83 12.39 12.59
C GLY A 157 -2.99 11.58 11.30
N ASP A 158 -3.29 12.31 10.22
CA ASP A 158 -3.42 11.74 8.89
C ASP A 158 -2.03 11.56 8.26
N HIS A 159 -1.84 10.44 7.58
CA HIS A 159 -0.59 10.02 6.98
C HIS A 159 -0.80 9.68 5.51
N ASP A 160 -0.24 10.51 4.63
CA ASP A 160 -0.22 10.24 3.20
C ASP A 160 0.91 9.27 2.84
N VAL A 161 0.61 8.30 2.00
CA VAL A 161 1.51 7.28 1.48
C VAL A 161 1.57 7.39 -0.04
N THR A 162 2.76 7.58 -0.58
CA THR A 162 2.96 7.58 -2.04
C THR A 162 3.88 6.45 -2.46
N VAL A 163 3.48 5.64 -3.44
CA VAL A 163 4.26 4.55 -4.02
C VAL A 163 4.37 4.76 -5.52
N ASP A 164 5.52 5.26 -5.99
CA ASP A 164 5.80 5.56 -7.41
C ASP A 164 4.63 6.22 -8.18
N GLY A 165 3.94 7.17 -7.54
CA GLY A 165 2.83 7.94 -8.11
C GLY A 165 1.42 7.41 -7.80
N LEU A 166 1.30 6.26 -7.14
CA LEU A 166 0.08 5.86 -6.45
C LEU A 166 0.02 6.58 -5.10
N GLU A 167 -1.17 7.02 -4.70
CA GLU A 167 -1.37 7.75 -3.45
C GLU A 167 -2.51 7.11 -2.66
N GLU A 168 -2.31 6.94 -1.36
CA GLU A 168 -3.34 6.59 -0.38
C GLU A 168 -3.05 7.26 0.96
N SER A 169 -4.00 7.21 1.89
CA SER A 169 -3.88 7.81 3.23
C SER A 169 -4.43 6.88 4.31
N TYR A 170 -3.95 7.05 5.54
CA TYR A 170 -4.51 6.41 6.73
C TYR A 170 -4.44 7.35 7.93
N THR A 171 -5.32 7.15 8.91
CA THR A 171 -5.41 7.99 10.10
C THR A 171 -4.90 7.25 11.34
N VAL A 172 -4.06 7.93 12.12
CA VAL A 172 -3.54 7.43 13.40
C VAL A 172 -4.14 8.22 14.56
N ASN A 173 -4.97 7.55 15.35
CA ASN A 173 -5.59 8.11 16.53
C ASN A 173 -4.67 8.05 17.76
N PRO A 174 -4.77 9.01 18.70
CA PRO A 174 -4.11 8.88 19.99
C PRO A 174 -4.70 7.71 20.78
N VAL A 175 -3.85 6.98 21.51
CA VAL A 175 -4.32 5.94 22.44
C VAL A 175 -5.22 6.59 23.51
N PRO A 176 -6.46 6.09 23.71
CA PRO A 176 -7.35 6.60 24.75
C PRO A 176 -6.71 6.45 26.13
N ILE A 177 -6.61 7.55 26.88
CA ILE A 177 -6.16 7.49 28.28
C ILE A 177 -7.33 6.93 29.09
N PRO A 178 -7.17 5.77 29.79
CA PRO A 178 -8.25 5.23 30.60
C PRO A 178 -8.59 6.20 31.72
N LEU A 179 -9.88 6.45 31.92
CA LEU A 179 -10.36 7.31 33.00
C LEU A 179 -10.00 6.71 34.36
N LYS A 180 -9.65 7.56 35.32
CA LYS A 180 -9.46 7.11 36.71
C LYS A 180 -10.80 6.56 37.26
N PRO A 181 -10.85 5.33 37.80
CA PRO A 181 -12.07 4.78 38.39
C PRO A 181 -12.65 5.66 39.51
N ALA A 182 -13.96 5.54 39.75
CA ALA A 182 -14.63 6.27 40.82
C ALA A 182 -14.00 5.95 42.19
N GLU A 183 -13.64 6.99 42.93
CA GLU A 183 -13.04 6.90 44.26
C GLU A 183 -13.66 7.99 45.14
N PHE A 184 -14.17 7.63 46.31
CA PHE A 184 -15.01 8.52 47.10
C PHE A 184 -14.30 9.00 48.37
N ILE A 185 -14.29 10.31 48.58
CA ILE A 185 -13.90 10.93 49.83
C ILE A 185 -15.13 11.50 50.52
N ILE A 186 -15.21 11.27 51.83
CA ILE A 186 -16.26 11.77 52.71
C ILE A 186 -15.68 12.92 53.52
N SER A 187 -16.38 14.04 53.56
CA SER A 187 -15.91 15.28 54.22
C SER A 187 -17.08 16.09 54.79
N ASP A 188 -16.76 17.17 55.50
CA ASP A 188 -17.72 18.16 55.98
C ASP A 188 -18.90 17.59 56.79
N LEU A 189 -18.62 16.56 57.61
CA LEU A 189 -19.61 16.05 58.54
C LEU A 189 -20.00 17.14 59.53
N THR A 190 -21.28 17.52 59.51
CA THR A 190 -21.84 18.52 60.42
C THR A 190 -23.12 17.99 61.06
N VAL A 191 -23.32 18.33 62.33
CA VAL A 191 -24.52 17.99 63.10
C VAL A 191 -25.04 19.26 63.73
N SER A 192 -26.31 19.59 63.48
CA SER A 192 -26.93 20.80 64.02
C SER A 192 -28.43 20.60 64.23
N PRO A 193 -28.98 20.97 65.41
CA PRO A 193 -28.27 21.45 66.60
C PRO A 193 -27.55 20.32 67.35
N THR A 194 -26.54 20.66 68.17
CA THR A 194 -25.83 19.66 69.01
C THR A 194 -26.56 19.31 70.30
N LYS A 195 -27.61 20.06 70.65
CA LYS A 195 -28.50 19.79 71.78
C LYS A 195 -29.90 20.27 71.44
N VAL A 196 -30.86 19.36 71.52
CA VAL A 196 -32.28 19.62 71.27
C VAL A 196 -33.13 18.99 72.38
N PRO A 197 -34.32 19.53 72.67
CA PRO A 197 -35.35 18.82 73.43
C PRO A 197 -35.74 17.48 72.78
N GLU A 198 -36.28 16.57 73.58
CA GLU A 198 -36.87 15.32 73.08
C GLU A 198 -38.00 15.62 72.07
N GLY A 199 -38.02 14.90 70.95
CA GLY A 199 -38.97 15.12 69.86
C GLY A 199 -38.61 16.23 68.86
N ASP A 200 -37.55 17.02 69.08
CA ASP A 200 -37.08 18.03 68.12
C ASP A 200 -36.08 17.41 67.10
N PRO A 201 -36.06 17.88 65.83
CA PRO A 201 -35.21 17.30 64.79
C PRO A 201 -33.74 17.73 64.88
N VAL A 202 -32.84 16.81 64.58
CA VAL A 202 -31.41 17.03 64.37
C VAL A 202 -31.05 16.77 62.91
N THR A 203 -30.30 17.69 62.30
CA THR A 203 -29.81 17.54 60.92
C THR A 203 -28.36 17.11 60.91
N VAL A 204 -28.07 16.02 60.20
CA VAL A 204 -26.70 15.56 59.90
C VAL A 204 -26.43 15.79 58.41
N ARG A 205 -25.36 16.51 58.09
CA ARG A 205 -24.92 16.68 56.70
C ARG A 205 -23.53 16.11 56.50
N VAL A 206 -23.29 15.52 55.35
CA VAL A 206 -21.99 15.01 54.94
C VAL A 206 -21.80 15.22 53.44
N THR A 207 -20.61 15.62 53.02
CA THR A 207 -20.27 15.80 51.61
C THR A 207 -19.54 14.55 51.11
N ILE A 208 -20.07 13.97 50.03
CA ILE A 208 -19.44 12.88 49.29
C ILE A 208 -18.89 13.46 47.99
N THR A 209 -17.59 13.26 47.76
CA THR A 209 -16.90 13.75 46.56
C THR A 209 -16.30 12.56 45.81
N ASN A 210 -16.63 12.43 44.54
CA ASN A 210 -15.96 11.49 43.63
C ASN A 210 -14.66 12.13 43.12
N ILE A 211 -13.51 11.65 43.59
CA ILE A 211 -12.17 12.07 43.14
C ILE A 211 -11.63 11.21 41.98
N GLY A 212 -12.44 10.29 41.48
CA GLY A 212 -12.26 9.63 40.19
C GLY A 212 -12.82 10.47 39.03
N GLU A 213 -12.69 9.93 37.83
CA GLU A 213 -13.17 10.52 36.56
C GLU A 213 -14.35 9.75 35.98
N GLU A 214 -14.50 8.48 36.35
CA GLU A 214 -15.69 7.69 36.02
C GLU A 214 -16.84 7.96 36.98
N GLU A 215 -18.07 7.77 36.49
CA GLU A 215 -19.26 7.75 37.34
C GLU A 215 -19.20 6.55 38.29
N GLY A 216 -19.62 6.77 39.54
CA GLY A 216 -19.77 5.70 40.52
C GLY A 216 -20.92 5.95 41.47
N SER A 217 -21.32 4.91 42.18
CA SER A 217 -22.30 5.00 43.26
C SER A 217 -21.67 4.72 44.61
N TYR A 218 -22.05 5.53 45.61
CA TYR A 218 -21.61 5.40 46.99
C TYR A 218 -22.80 5.33 47.93
N ILE A 219 -22.82 4.32 48.81
CA ILE A 219 -23.86 4.16 49.84
C ILE A 219 -23.35 4.79 51.12
N THR A 220 -23.92 5.94 51.47
CA THR A 220 -23.69 6.62 52.75
C THR A 220 -24.52 5.91 53.82
N VAL A 221 -23.88 5.52 54.93
CA VAL A 221 -24.54 4.84 56.06
C VAL A 221 -24.40 5.71 57.30
N LEU A 222 -25.52 6.24 57.79
CA LEU A 222 -25.58 6.96 59.05
C LEU A 222 -25.70 5.97 60.21
N LYS A 223 -24.77 6.05 61.17
CA LYS A 223 -24.78 5.22 62.38
C LYS A 223 -24.84 6.07 63.64
N MET A 224 -25.67 5.68 64.60
CA MET A 224 -25.71 6.21 65.96
C MET A 224 -25.35 5.10 66.92
N GLU A 225 -24.38 5.34 67.81
CA GLU A 225 -23.85 4.33 68.75
C GLU A 225 -23.46 2.99 68.09
N GLY A 226 -23.04 3.03 66.82
CA GLY A 226 -22.67 1.85 66.02
C GLY A 226 -23.84 1.16 65.31
N ILE A 227 -25.08 1.54 65.58
CA ILE A 227 -26.29 1.01 64.94
C ILE A 227 -26.61 1.83 63.69
N THR A 228 -26.86 1.16 62.56
CA THR A 228 -27.32 1.82 61.33
C THR A 228 -28.72 2.39 61.51
N VAL A 229 -28.85 3.69 61.27
CA VAL A 229 -30.11 4.43 61.42
C VAL A 229 -30.74 4.72 60.06
N GLU A 230 -29.92 5.14 59.10
CA GLU A 230 -30.39 5.48 57.75
C GLU A 230 -29.29 5.23 56.71
N THR A 231 -29.68 4.99 55.46
CA THR A 231 -28.77 4.87 54.33
C THR A 231 -29.23 5.73 53.17
N ALA A 232 -28.28 6.30 52.44
CA ALA A 232 -28.54 7.06 51.22
C ALA A 232 -27.58 6.61 50.13
N ASN A 233 -28.12 6.16 49.00
CA ASN A 233 -27.33 5.91 47.80
C ASN A 233 -27.17 7.21 47.00
N THR A 234 -25.98 7.44 46.46
CA THR A 234 -25.70 8.60 45.64
C THR A 234 -24.80 8.21 44.49
N THR A 235 -25.24 8.56 43.28
CA THR A 235 -24.49 8.39 42.04
C THR A 235 -23.88 9.73 41.67
N LEU A 236 -22.56 9.76 41.47
CA LEU A 236 -21.81 10.95 41.12
C LEU A 236 -20.96 10.67 39.89
N GLY A 237 -21.10 11.53 38.88
CA GLY A 237 -20.15 11.61 37.78
C GLY A 237 -18.72 11.90 38.29
N GLY A 238 -17.73 11.71 37.42
CA GLY A 238 -16.35 12.06 37.73
C GLY A 238 -16.21 13.49 38.24
N ARG A 239 -15.38 13.69 39.25
CA ARG A 239 -15.12 15.00 39.89
C ARG A 239 -16.33 15.67 40.54
N ALA A 240 -17.51 15.04 40.55
CA ALA A 240 -18.71 15.61 41.14
C ALA A 240 -18.74 15.41 42.66
N SER A 241 -19.45 16.30 43.35
CA SER A 241 -19.70 16.22 44.79
C SER A 241 -21.18 16.43 45.10
N SER A 242 -21.67 15.78 46.15
CA SER A 242 -23.02 16.00 46.66
C SER A 242 -23.02 16.00 48.19
N THR A 243 -23.83 16.87 48.77
CA THR A 243 -24.08 16.90 50.22
C THR A 243 -25.34 16.12 50.53
N ILE A 244 -25.18 15.05 51.31
CA ILE A 244 -26.28 14.24 51.82
C ILE A 244 -26.74 14.83 53.14
N THR A 245 -28.06 14.94 53.31
CA THR A 245 -28.69 15.45 54.53
C THR A 245 -29.61 14.39 55.10
N PHE A 246 -29.37 14.02 56.35
CA PHE A 246 -30.25 13.16 57.15
C PHE A 246 -30.95 14.01 58.22
N THR A 247 -32.21 13.71 58.49
CA THR A 247 -32.98 14.37 59.56
C THR A 247 -33.47 13.30 60.54
N LEU A 248 -33.02 13.41 61.78
CA LEU A 248 -33.32 12.48 62.86
C LEU A 248 -34.26 13.13 63.87
N VAL A 249 -35.17 12.36 64.45
CA VAL A 249 -35.97 12.76 65.60
C VAL A 249 -35.85 11.64 66.63
N GLU A 250 -35.32 11.95 67.81
CA GLU A 250 -35.27 11.00 68.93
C GLU A 250 -36.64 10.97 69.62
N VAL A 251 -37.15 9.76 69.85
CA VAL A 251 -38.50 9.47 70.36
C VAL A 251 -38.40 8.74 71.69
#